data_AF-A0A2E8BUB7-F1
#
_entry.id   AF-A0A2E8BUB7-F1
#
_cell.length_a   1.000
_cell.length_b   1.000
_cell.length_c   1.000
_cell.angle_alpha   90.00
_cell.angle_beta   90.00
_cell.angle_gamma   90.00
#
_symmetry.space_group_name_H-M   'P 1'
#
loop_
_entity.id
_entity.type
_entity.pdbx_description
1 polymer ?
#
loop_
_entity_poly.entity_id
_entity_poly.type
_entity_poly.pdbx_seq_one_letter_code
_entity_poly.pdbx_strand_id
1 'polypeptide(L)'
;MKHLIDRVLELQDDEIRPPKVPEIEEVPDLENLLKSLQPKIRVFGCGGCGSNTVARLEQEGLFDDEYVKGMAVNTDAQHLLRVSVENKVLIG
;
A
#
# COMPACT_ATOMS: atom_id res chain seq x y z
N MET A 1 49.65 -29.46 -29.49
CA MET A 1 48.77 -28.40 -30.02
C MET A 1 47.36 -28.79 -29.63
N LYS A 2 46.61 -27.95 -28.92
CA LYS A 2 45.19 -28.25 -28.63
C LYS A 2 44.43 -28.24 -29.96
N HIS A 3 43.67 -29.30 -30.25
CA HIS A 3 42.96 -29.41 -31.52
C HIS A 3 41.78 -28.42 -31.54
N LEU A 4 41.42 -27.95 -32.74
CA LEU A 4 40.30 -27.00 -32.92
C LEU A 4 39.00 -27.53 -32.31
N ILE A 5 38.85 -28.86 -32.25
CA ILE A 5 37.72 -29.57 -31.65
C ILE A 5 37.63 -29.32 -30.15
N ASP A 6 38.75 -29.34 -29.42
CA ASP A 6 38.77 -29.11 -27.96
C ASP A 6 38.31 -27.69 -27.62
N ARG A 7 38.70 -26.71 -28.43
CA ARG A 7 38.29 -25.30 -28.25
C ARG A 7 36.81 -25.06 -28.53
N VAL A 8 36.23 -25.78 -29.49
CA VAL A 8 34.80 -25.67 -29.81
C VAL A 8 33.95 -26.34 -28.73
N LEU A 9 34.43 -27.45 -28.16
CA LEU A 9 33.75 -28.13 -27.03
C LEU A 9 33.80 -27.28 -25.74
N GLU A 10 34.94 -26.67 -25.41
CA GLU A 10 35.06 -25.75 -24.27
C GLU A 10 34.10 -24.54 -24.38
N LEU A 11 33.80 -24.06 -25.59
CA LEU A 11 32.87 -22.94 -25.84
C LEU A 11 31.38 -23.34 -25.78
N GLN A 12 31.05 -24.61 -26.05
CA GLN A 12 29.67 -25.09 -25.96
C GLN A 12 29.22 -25.33 -24.51
N ASP A 13 30.14 -25.64 -23.60
CA ASP A 13 29.82 -25.86 -22.18
C ASP A 13 29.45 -24.56 -21.42
N ASP A 14 29.90 -23.40 -21.90
CA ASP A 14 29.58 -22.09 -21.30
C ASP A 14 28.25 -21.50 -21.79
N GLU A 15 27.74 -21.89 -22.96
CA GLU A 15 26.43 -21.42 -23.46
C GLU A 15 25.23 -22.20 -22.85
N ILE A 16 25.46 -23.36 -22.23
CA ILE A 16 24.39 -24.20 -21.66
C ILE A 16 24.11 -23.89 -20.18
N ARG A 17 24.93 -23.06 -19.53
CA ARG A 17 24.60 -22.64 -18.16
C ARG A 17 23.46 -21.64 -18.23
N PRO A 18 22.26 -21.95 -17.68
CA PRO A 18 21.25 -20.93 -17.53
C PRO A 18 21.90 -19.76 -16.76
N PRO A 19 21.57 -18.50 -17.12
CA PRO A 19 22.10 -17.37 -16.38
C PRO A 19 21.84 -17.64 -14.89
N LYS A 20 22.88 -17.56 -14.05
CA LYS A 20 22.70 -17.57 -12.60
C LYS A 20 21.74 -16.45 -12.31
N VAL A 21 20.47 -16.79 -12.10
CA VAL A 21 19.50 -15.88 -11.51
C VAL A 21 20.18 -15.41 -10.23
N PRO A 22 20.42 -14.10 -10.04
CA PRO A 22 21.00 -13.64 -8.80
C PRO A 22 20.13 -14.24 -7.69
N GLU A 23 20.75 -15.03 -6.81
CA GLU A 23 20.10 -15.50 -5.60
C GLU A 23 19.55 -14.24 -4.94
N ILE A 24 18.23 -14.15 -4.85
CA ILE A 24 17.59 -13.06 -4.13
C ILE A 24 18.03 -13.32 -2.69
N GLU A 25 19.04 -12.60 -2.22
CA GLU A 25 19.30 -12.53 -0.79
C GLU A 25 17.98 -12.09 -0.18
N GLU A 26 17.32 -12.99 0.54
CA GLU A 26 16.11 -12.66 1.29
C GLU A 26 16.50 -11.53 2.22
N VAL A 27 16.13 -10.30 1.86
CA VAL A 27 16.39 -9.12 2.68
C VAL A 27 15.58 -9.34 3.95
N PRO A 28 16.23 -9.70 5.08
CA PRO A 28 15.50 -9.87 6.32
C PRO A 28 14.92 -8.50 6.62
N ASP A 29 13.61 -8.43 6.83
CA ASP A 29 12.89 -7.23 7.26
C ASP A 29 12.37 -6.26 6.18
N LEU A 30 12.39 -6.63 4.88
CA LEU A 30 11.80 -5.78 3.83
C LEU A 30 10.32 -5.46 4.07
N GLU A 31 9.54 -6.41 4.59
CA GLU A 31 8.11 -6.23 4.86
C GLU A 31 7.86 -5.15 5.93
N ASN A 32 8.63 -5.15 7.02
CA ASN A 32 8.47 -4.15 8.07
C ASN A 32 8.96 -2.78 7.62
N LEU A 33 10.04 -2.72 6.81
CA LEU A 33 10.47 -1.49 6.19
C LEU A 33 9.36 -0.89 5.31
N LEU A 34 8.74 -1.70 4.46
CA LEU A 34 7.64 -1.24 3.60
C LEU A 34 6.42 -0.78 4.41
N LYS A 35 6.02 -1.52 5.46
CA LYS A 35 4.97 -1.10 6.38
C LYS A 35 5.29 0.23 7.06
N SER A 36 6.55 0.46 7.46
CA SER A 36 6.97 1.71 8.10
C SER A 36 6.87 2.93 7.18
N LEU A 37 6.95 2.72 5.87
CA LEU A 37 6.86 3.77 4.85
C LEU A 37 5.42 4.04 4.41
N GLN A 38 4.44 3.22 4.80
CA GLN A 38 3.05 3.44 4.41
C GLN A 38 2.51 4.74 5.03
N PRO A 39 1.95 5.65 4.21
CA PRO A 39 1.45 6.92 4.69
C PRO A 39 0.16 6.73 5.48
N LYS A 40 0.04 7.47 6.59
CA LYS A 40 -1.21 7.58 7.34
C LYS A 40 -2.02 8.75 6.80
N ILE A 41 -3.15 8.45 6.15
CA ILE A 41 -4.04 9.41 5.50
C ILE A 41 -5.26 9.64 6.41
N ARG A 42 -5.67 10.90 6.54
CA ARG A 42 -6.86 11.31 7.29
C ARG A 42 -7.74 12.17 6.40
N VAL A 43 -8.99 11.77 6.23
CA VAL A 43 -9.96 12.45 5.36
C VAL A 43 -11.00 13.14 6.24
N PHE A 44 -11.07 14.48 6.14
CA PHE A 44 -11.99 15.28 6.93
C PHE A 44 -13.16 15.78 6.07
N GLY A 45 -14.37 15.37 6.43
CA GLY A 45 -15.61 15.83 5.86
C GLY A 45 -16.21 16.94 6.72
N CYS A 46 -16.05 18.19 6.30
CA CYS A 46 -16.53 19.33 7.07
C CYS A 46 -17.94 19.76 6.65
N GLY A 47 -18.79 20.07 7.62
CA GLY A 47 -20.18 20.50 7.40
C GLY A 47 -21.10 19.37 6.93
N GLY A 48 -22.33 19.71 6.54
CA GLY A 48 -23.32 18.71 6.13
C GLY A 48 -22.91 17.91 4.88
N CYS A 49 -22.52 18.61 3.81
CA CYS A 49 -22.08 17.97 2.57
C CYS A 49 -20.84 17.10 2.79
N GLY A 50 -19.80 17.64 3.45
CA GLY A 50 -18.57 16.89 3.71
C GLY A 50 -18.79 15.66 4.57
N SER A 51 -19.63 15.77 5.61
CA SER A 51 -20.00 14.62 6.45
C SER A 51 -20.71 13.53 5.64
N ASN A 52 -21.59 13.90 4.70
CA ASN A 52 -22.23 12.94 3.80
C ASN A 52 -21.25 12.30 2.82
N THR A 53 -20.29 13.07 2.29
CA THR A 53 -19.24 12.51 1.43
C THR A 53 -18.41 11.47 2.18
N VAL A 54 -17.92 11.78 3.37
CA VAL A 54 -17.15 10.81 4.18
C VAL A 54 -18.00 9.59 4.53
N ALA A 55 -19.28 9.77 4.84
CA ALA A 55 -20.20 8.65 5.07
C ALA A 55 -20.35 7.73 3.86
N ARG A 56 -20.28 8.26 2.63
CA ARG A 56 -20.25 7.43 1.43
C ARG A 56 -18.93 6.71 1.26
N LEU A 57 -17.80 7.39 1.48
CA LEU A 57 -16.48 6.74 1.40
C LEU A 57 -16.34 5.59 2.41
N GLU A 58 -16.90 5.76 3.61
CA GLU A 58 -17.00 4.70 4.64
C GLU A 58 -17.81 3.49 4.14
N GLN A 59 -19.00 3.74 3.57
CA GLN A 59 -19.86 2.68 3.04
C GLN A 59 -19.24 1.92 1.86
N GLU A 60 -18.41 2.59 1.06
CA GLU A 60 -17.65 1.98 -0.03
C GLU A 60 -16.40 1.21 0.45
N GLY A 61 -16.11 1.22 1.76
CA GLY A 61 -14.98 0.47 2.34
C GLY A 61 -13.61 1.06 2.02
N LEU A 62 -13.52 2.38 1.81
CA LEU A 62 -12.25 3.06 1.50
C LEU A 62 -11.38 3.37 2.73
N PHE A 63 -11.90 3.11 3.94
CA PHE A 63 -11.19 3.30 5.19
C PHE A 63 -10.87 1.96 5.81
N ASP A 64 -9.63 1.80 6.27
CA ASP A 64 -9.09 0.55 6.84
C ASP A 64 -8.75 0.69 8.34
N ASP A 65 -8.99 1.87 8.90
CA ASP A 65 -8.70 2.25 10.28
C ASP A 65 -7.25 2.16 10.76
N GLU A 66 -6.32 1.76 9.91
CA GLU A 66 -4.91 1.66 10.23
C GLU A 66 -4.12 2.76 9.51
N TYR A 67 -4.29 2.84 8.19
CA TYR A 67 -3.60 3.76 7.30
C TYR A 67 -4.54 4.88 6.86
N VAL A 68 -5.77 4.59 6.45
CA VAL A 68 -6.74 5.59 5.99
C VAL A 68 -7.94 5.65 6.92
N LYS A 69 -8.22 6.85 7.47
CA LYS A 69 -9.41 7.09 8.31
C LYS A 69 -10.23 8.26 7.81
N GLY A 70 -11.55 8.08 7.76
CA GLY A 70 -12.54 9.14 7.57
C GLY A 70 -12.98 9.78 8.89
N MET A 71 -13.22 11.09 8.88
CA MET A 71 -13.71 11.88 10.01
C MET A 71 -14.79 12.86 9.57
N ALA A 72 -15.93 12.86 10.24
CA ALA A 72 -16.98 13.85 10.03
C ALA A 72 -16.85 14.99 11.04
N VAL A 73 -16.78 16.23 10.58
CA VAL A 73 -16.61 17.42 11.42
C VAL A 73 -17.76 18.39 11.17
N ASN A 74 -18.50 18.76 12.21
CA ASN A 74 -19.64 19.66 12.05
C ASN A 74 -19.96 20.43 13.33
N THR A 75 -20.69 21.53 13.19
CA THR A 75 -21.32 22.26 14.32
C THR A 75 -22.72 21.73 14.62
N ASP A 76 -23.39 21.16 13.62
CA ASP A 76 -24.70 20.53 13.79
C ASP A 76 -24.57 19.12 14.40
N ALA A 77 -24.83 19.03 15.70
CA ALA A 77 -24.81 17.78 16.46
C ALA A 77 -25.87 16.77 16.00
N GLN A 78 -27.05 17.23 15.57
CA GLN A 78 -28.12 16.33 15.11
C GLN A 78 -27.74 15.67 13.79
N HIS A 79 -27.12 16.43 12.89
CA HIS A 79 -26.58 15.90 11.65
C HIS A 79 -25.47 14.88 11.92
N LEU A 80 -24.50 15.22 12.79
CA LEU A 80 -23.42 14.29 13.16
C LEU A 80 -23.94 12.97 13.75
N LEU A 81 -24.95 13.02 14.62
CA LEU A 81 -25.54 11.81 15.20
C LEU A 81 -26.07 10.85 14.14
N ARG A 82 -26.65 11.37 13.05
CA ARG A 82 -27.26 10.57 11.97
C ARG A 82 -26.27 10.08 10.92
N VAL A 83 -25.14 10.76 10.74
CA VAL A 83 -24.16 10.40 9.71
C VAL A 83 -23.49 9.05 10.04
N SER A 84 -23.38 8.16 9.06
CA SER A 84 -22.79 6.83 9.21
C SER A 84 -21.27 6.87 8.95
N VAL A 85 -20.54 7.44 9.91
CA VAL A 85 -19.07 7.50 9.95
C VAL A 85 -18.64 7.13 11.35
N GLU A 86 -17.56 6.36 11.51
CA GLU A 86 -17.07 5.95 12.83
C GLU A 86 -16.55 7.15 13.64
N ASN A 87 -15.67 7.96 13.03
CA ASN A 87 -15.02 9.07 13.72
C ASN A 87 -15.79 10.39 13.50
N LYS A 88 -16.22 11.02 14.59
CA LYS A 88 -17.04 12.25 14.55
C LYS A 88 -16.46 13.31 15.48
N VAL A 89 -16.45 14.56 15.04
CA VAL A 89 -15.98 15.72 15.81
C VAL A 89 -17.03 16.82 15.78
N LEU A 90 -17.64 17.08 16.94
CA LEU A 90 -18.47 18.27 17.15
C LEU A 90 -17.55 19.45 17.46
N ILE A 91 -17.73 20.54 16.72
CA ILE A 91 -16.95 21.78 16.89
C ILE A 91 -17.88 22.96 17.19
N GLY A 92 -17.33 23.95 17.89
CA GLY A 92 -18.09 25.11 18.37
C GLY A 92 -18.94 24.78 19.59
#